data_AF-A0A9P3EY49-F1
#
_entry.id   AF-A0A9P3EY49-F1
#
_cell.length_a   1.000
_cell.length_b   1.000
_cell.length_c   1.000
_cell.angle_alpha   90.00
_cell.angle_beta   90.00
_cell.angle_gamma   90.00
#
_symmetry.space_group_name_H-M   'P 1'
#
loop_
_entity.id
_entity.type
_entity.pdbx_description
1 polymer ?
#
loop_
_entity_poly.entity_id
_entity_poly.type
_entity_poly.pdbx_seq_one_letter_code
_entity_poly.pdbx_strand_id
1 'polypeptide(L)'
;MSSRVFLIRHGETEGTRGMEHISTTDHTLSTTGEKQVEVTREQYVGEGKLIDPKRASAAHFRRHHARENWKLKENSNTRYITPRRRDRQTCEILRLGVHQHQHFYDRTTKQTTTTAIPPVTGEIAEATIQITPSLGEWDYGEYEGLTTDQIREKRRQGGLDKDSPWSIWESGCPGGENPQQVTDRLDELIREMREVLKSTTASWPGGRMVPHVNEEPRDIVCVGSGQSLAALAMRWVGLPLKCGVRLLFETAGVAVLGFEDEDLNQPAIILGRMPVAR
;
A
#
# COMPACT_ATOMS: atom_id res chain seq x y z
N MET A 1 0.41 -21.73 3.44
CA MET A 1 0.17 -20.46 2.72
C MET A 1 0.79 -19.37 3.54
N SER A 2 1.73 -18.62 2.99
CA SER A 2 2.34 -17.49 3.68
C SER A 2 1.43 -16.27 3.74
N SER A 3 1.79 -15.34 4.61
CA SER A 3 1.33 -13.95 4.61
C SER A 3 1.71 -13.24 3.30
N ARG A 4 0.93 -12.21 2.93
CA ARG A 4 1.10 -11.46 1.68
C ARG A 4 0.96 -9.96 1.92
N VAL A 5 1.56 -9.16 1.04
CA VAL A 5 1.33 -7.71 1.00
C VAL A 5 0.80 -7.35 -0.39
N PHE A 6 -0.38 -6.76 -0.44
CA PHE A 6 -1.00 -6.27 -1.66
C PHE A 6 -0.72 -4.79 -1.84
N LEU A 7 -0.28 -4.40 -3.03
CA LEU A 7 -0.09 -3.01 -3.41
C LEU A 7 -1.16 -2.63 -4.42
N ILE A 8 -1.94 -1.60 -4.15
CA ILE A 8 -3.02 -1.13 -5.02
C ILE A 8 -2.81 0.34 -5.32
N ARG A 9 -2.62 0.69 -6.60
CA ARG A 9 -2.57 2.09 -6.99
C ARG A 9 -3.97 2.67 -7.01
N HIS A 10 -4.17 3.92 -6.58
CA HIS A 10 -5.45 4.60 -6.78
C HIS A 10 -5.85 4.66 -8.26
N GLY A 11 -7.14 4.86 -8.51
CA GLY A 11 -7.67 5.08 -9.86
C GLY A 11 -7.17 6.40 -10.47
N GLU A 12 -7.45 6.59 -11.75
CA GLU A 12 -7.15 7.85 -12.45
C GLU A 12 -7.70 9.09 -11.70
N THR A 13 -6.86 10.12 -11.62
CA THR A 13 -7.19 11.50 -11.23
C THR A 13 -6.83 12.47 -12.37
N GLU A 14 -7.23 13.74 -12.25
CA GLU A 14 -6.86 14.77 -13.22
C GLU A 14 -5.35 14.84 -13.48
N GLY A 15 -4.53 14.87 -12.43
CA GLY A 15 -3.07 14.89 -12.55
C GLY A 15 -2.49 13.64 -13.21
N THR A 16 -3.02 12.44 -12.92
CA THR A 16 -2.53 11.23 -13.61
C THR A 16 -2.87 11.24 -15.10
N ARG A 17 -4.02 11.80 -15.49
CA ARG A 17 -4.43 11.96 -16.89
C ARG A 17 -3.55 12.97 -17.61
N GLY A 18 -3.13 14.04 -16.91
CA GLY A 18 -2.16 15.02 -17.40
C GLY A 18 -0.71 14.52 -17.41
N MET A 19 -0.43 13.32 -16.88
CA MET A 19 0.93 12.81 -16.63
C MET A 19 1.77 13.77 -15.77
N GLU A 20 1.10 14.46 -14.86
CA GLU A 20 1.71 15.39 -13.91
C GLU A 20 2.21 14.64 -12.68
N HIS A 21 3.32 15.10 -12.14
CA HIS A 21 3.86 14.60 -10.87
C HIS A 21 3.07 15.22 -9.72
N ILE A 22 2.11 14.46 -9.18
CA ILE A 22 1.24 14.92 -8.08
C ILE A 22 1.58 14.24 -6.75
N SER A 23 2.29 15.02 -5.96
CA SER A 23 2.54 14.97 -4.54
C SER A 23 1.32 15.16 -3.69
N THR A 24 1.37 16.35 -3.08
CA THR A 24 0.57 16.94 -2.02
C THR A 24 -0.79 17.41 -2.50
N THR A 25 -0.92 17.72 -3.79
CA THR A 25 -2.14 18.27 -4.38
C THR A 25 -3.32 17.28 -4.25
N ASP A 26 -4.43 17.77 -3.68
CA ASP A 26 -5.61 16.98 -3.35
C ASP A 26 -6.54 16.86 -4.56
N HIS A 27 -6.24 15.92 -5.45
CA HIS A 27 -7.16 15.54 -6.53
C HIS A 27 -8.02 14.36 -6.11
N THR A 28 -9.33 14.46 -6.33
CA THR A 28 -10.23 13.32 -6.28
C THR A 28 -10.05 12.40 -7.49
N LEU A 29 -10.59 11.19 -7.40
CA LEU A 29 -10.69 10.30 -8.55
C LEU A 29 -11.56 10.95 -9.65
N SER A 30 -11.21 10.67 -10.91
CA SER A 30 -12.09 10.95 -12.06
C SER A 30 -13.19 9.88 -12.14
N THR A 31 -14.26 10.13 -12.89
CA THR A 31 -15.29 9.11 -13.15
C THR A 31 -14.70 7.85 -13.80
N THR A 32 -13.66 8.00 -14.62
CA THR A 32 -12.92 6.86 -15.18
C THR A 32 -12.14 6.13 -14.08
N GLY A 33 -11.46 6.87 -13.20
CA GLY A 33 -10.73 6.32 -12.07
C GLY A 33 -11.61 5.54 -11.10
N GLU A 34 -12.81 6.05 -10.79
CA GLU A 34 -13.79 5.33 -9.96
C GLU A 34 -14.15 3.97 -10.59
N LYS A 35 -14.50 3.96 -11.89
CA LYS A 35 -14.81 2.72 -12.63
C LYS A 35 -13.65 1.73 -12.67
N GLN A 36 -12.41 2.22 -12.83
CA GLN A 36 -11.22 1.35 -12.78
C GLN A 36 -11.11 0.63 -11.42
N VAL A 37 -11.35 1.34 -10.32
CA VAL A 37 -11.31 0.77 -8.98
C VAL A 37 -12.50 -0.18 -8.74
N GLU A 38 -13.68 0.12 -9.28
CA GLU A 38 -14.83 -0.80 -9.23
C GLU A 38 -14.53 -2.14 -9.92
N VAL A 39 -13.96 -2.12 -11.12
CA VAL A 39 -13.53 -3.32 -11.83
C VAL A 39 -12.51 -4.10 -11.01
N THR A 40 -11.55 -3.40 -10.41
CA THR A 40 -10.53 -4.00 -9.53
C THR A 40 -11.16 -4.70 -8.33
N ARG A 41 -12.13 -4.07 -7.66
CA ARG A 41 -12.90 -4.71 -6.58
C ARG A 41 -13.58 -5.98 -7.09
N GLU A 42 -14.29 -5.90 -8.20
CA GLU A 42 -15.06 -7.02 -8.74
C GLU A 42 -14.19 -8.22 -9.13
N GLN A 43 -12.98 -7.98 -9.59
CA GLN A 43 -12.06 -9.03 -9.97
C GLN A 43 -11.29 -9.61 -8.77
N TYR A 44 -10.80 -8.77 -7.86
CA TYR A 44 -9.78 -9.18 -6.90
C TYR A 44 -10.22 -9.17 -5.44
N VAL A 45 -11.25 -8.41 -5.07
CA VAL A 45 -11.65 -8.20 -3.67
C VAL A 45 -12.98 -8.89 -3.33
N GLY A 46 -12.97 -9.70 -2.29
CA GLY A 46 -14.15 -10.39 -1.78
C GLY A 46 -13.84 -11.80 -1.29
N GLU A 47 -14.84 -12.45 -0.71
CA GLU A 47 -14.74 -13.82 -0.20
C GLU A 47 -14.26 -14.78 -1.29
N GLY A 48 -13.21 -15.55 -0.98
CA GLY A 48 -12.62 -16.53 -1.90
C GLY A 48 -11.88 -15.94 -3.11
N LYS A 49 -11.68 -14.61 -3.15
CA LYS A 49 -10.87 -13.96 -4.20
C LYS A 49 -9.42 -13.77 -3.77
N LEU A 50 -8.64 -13.18 -4.65
CA LEU A 50 -7.21 -12.92 -4.44
C LEU A 50 -6.96 -12.18 -3.12
N ILE A 51 -7.70 -11.08 -2.91
CA ILE A 51 -7.73 -10.26 -1.70
C ILE A 51 -9.02 -10.60 -0.97
N ASP A 52 -8.90 -11.49 0.01
CA ASP A 52 -10.00 -11.82 0.90
C ASP A 52 -9.92 -10.93 2.15
N PRO A 53 -10.90 -10.05 2.39
CA PRO A 53 -10.91 -9.20 3.57
C PRO A 53 -10.82 -9.97 4.89
N LYS A 54 -11.25 -11.24 4.94
CA LYS A 54 -11.14 -12.08 6.15
C LYS A 54 -9.69 -12.27 6.56
N ARG A 55 -8.80 -12.55 5.60
CA ARG A 55 -7.35 -12.73 5.83
C ARG A 55 -6.62 -11.43 6.19
N ALA A 56 -7.20 -10.31 5.78
CA ALA A 56 -6.76 -8.98 6.15
C ALA A 56 -7.53 -8.40 7.36
N SER A 57 -8.29 -9.22 8.10
CA SER A 57 -9.05 -8.81 9.29
C SER A 57 -8.67 -9.60 10.54
N ALA A 58 -8.95 -9.05 11.73
CA ALA A 58 -8.63 -9.71 13.00
C ALA A 58 -9.64 -10.79 13.42
N ALA A 59 -10.68 -11.04 12.63
CA ALA A 59 -11.95 -11.59 13.12
C ALA A 59 -11.88 -13.01 13.68
N HIS A 60 -10.80 -13.78 13.46
CA HIS A 60 -10.67 -15.11 14.06
C HIS A 60 -10.14 -15.12 15.51
N PHE A 61 -9.69 -13.99 16.06
CA PHE A 61 -9.21 -13.90 17.44
C PHE A 61 -10.27 -13.33 18.40
N ARG A 62 -11.28 -14.16 18.74
CA ARG A 62 -11.86 -14.32 20.10
C ARG A 62 -13.27 -14.93 20.05
N ARG A 63 -13.39 -16.21 20.41
CA ARG A 63 -14.64 -16.78 20.93
C ARG A 63 -14.68 -16.93 22.46
N HIS A 64 -13.68 -16.47 23.21
CA HIS A 64 -13.65 -16.80 24.65
C HIS A 64 -13.27 -15.75 25.70
N HIS A 65 -12.82 -14.52 25.40
CA HIS A 65 -12.52 -13.57 26.48
C HIS A 65 -12.89 -12.10 26.22
N ALA A 66 -13.82 -11.66 27.07
CA ALA A 66 -13.98 -10.35 27.68
C ALA A 66 -14.42 -9.16 26.83
N ARG A 67 -15.59 -8.63 27.22
CA ARG A 67 -16.28 -7.40 26.81
C ARG A 67 -15.61 -6.11 27.35
N GLU A 68 -14.33 -6.10 27.68
CA GLU A 68 -13.72 -4.95 28.36
C GLU A 68 -12.66 -4.25 27.50
N ASN A 69 -12.91 -2.96 27.26
CA ASN A 69 -11.97 -1.95 26.78
C ASN A 69 -11.31 -2.19 25.41
N TRP A 70 -12.11 -1.97 24.36
CA TRP A 70 -11.63 -1.72 22.99
C TRP A 70 -10.97 -0.34 22.88
N LYS A 71 -9.84 -0.14 23.57
CA LYS A 71 -8.92 0.94 23.21
C LYS A 71 -8.15 0.45 21.99
N LEU A 72 -8.35 1.11 20.85
CA LEU A 72 -7.51 1.05 19.66
C LEU A 72 -6.05 1.07 20.11
N LYS A 73 -5.41 -0.10 20.21
CA LYS A 73 -3.96 -0.18 20.44
C LYS A 73 -3.33 0.23 19.13
N GLU A 74 -2.67 1.40 19.14
CA GLU A 74 -2.14 2.16 18.00
C GLU A 74 -1.39 1.33 16.93
N ASN A 75 -0.91 0.10 17.24
CA ASN A 75 -0.11 -0.70 16.30
C ASN A 75 -0.56 -2.15 16.03
N SER A 76 -1.51 -2.74 16.77
CA SER A 76 -1.76 -4.20 16.68
C SER A 76 -2.72 -4.64 15.56
N ASN A 77 -3.28 -3.70 14.79
CA ASN A 77 -4.33 -3.96 13.80
C ASN A 77 -4.05 -3.38 12.40
N THR A 78 -2.83 -2.88 12.14
CA THR A 78 -2.44 -2.26 10.87
C THR A 78 -2.46 -3.27 9.73
N ARG A 79 -3.56 -3.32 8.98
CA ARG A 79 -3.76 -4.25 7.85
C ARG A 79 -4.12 -3.56 6.54
N TYR A 80 -4.54 -2.30 6.64
CA TYR A 80 -4.81 -1.44 5.50
C TYR A 80 -4.06 -0.14 5.71
N ILE A 81 -3.25 0.26 4.73
CA ILE A 81 -2.38 1.42 4.82
C ILE A 81 -2.68 2.33 3.63
N THR A 82 -2.88 3.61 3.91
CA THR A 82 -3.19 4.60 2.88
C THR A 82 -2.61 5.97 3.26
N PRO A 83 -2.18 6.83 2.33
CA PRO A 83 -1.60 8.12 2.74
C PRO A 83 -2.57 9.30 2.68
N ARG A 84 -3.60 9.28 1.80
CA ARG A 84 -4.32 10.51 1.39
C ARG A 84 -5.82 10.29 1.10
N ARG A 85 -6.54 11.39 0.82
CA ARG A 85 -7.98 11.40 0.49
C ARG A 85 -8.37 10.61 -0.77
N ARG A 86 -7.62 10.72 -1.87
CA ARG A 86 -7.86 9.92 -3.11
C ARG A 86 -7.69 8.43 -2.89
N ASP A 87 -6.75 8.06 -2.04
CA ASP A 87 -6.50 6.68 -1.64
C ASP A 87 -7.59 6.19 -0.67
N ARG A 88 -8.17 7.09 0.14
CA ARG A 88 -9.40 6.83 0.89
C ARG A 88 -10.59 6.55 -0.04
N GLN A 89 -10.83 7.36 -1.07
CA GLN A 89 -11.89 7.07 -2.06
C GLN A 89 -11.68 5.69 -2.70
N THR A 90 -10.43 5.34 -3.02
CA THR A 90 -10.08 4.01 -3.52
C THR A 90 -10.44 2.93 -2.49
N CYS A 91 -10.08 3.10 -1.21
CA CYS A 91 -10.47 2.17 -0.14
C CYS A 91 -12.00 2.03 0.00
N GLU A 92 -12.74 3.13 -0.13
CA GLU A 92 -14.20 3.17 -0.08
C GLU A 92 -14.84 2.37 -1.22
N ILE A 93 -14.35 2.56 -2.45
CA ILE A 93 -14.82 1.80 -3.60
C ILE A 93 -14.45 0.32 -3.49
N LEU A 94 -13.24 -0.01 -3.02
CA LEU A 94 -12.78 -1.38 -2.82
C LEU A 94 -13.54 -2.11 -1.69
N ARG A 95 -14.16 -1.36 -0.77
CA ARG A 95 -14.87 -1.89 0.40
C ARG A 95 -13.96 -2.74 1.31
N LEU A 96 -12.73 -2.27 1.49
CA LEU A 96 -11.76 -2.85 2.42
C LEU A 96 -12.25 -2.65 3.86
N GLY A 97 -12.38 -3.73 4.66
CA GLY A 97 -13.02 -3.68 5.97
C GLY A 97 -14.54 -3.81 5.86
N VAL A 98 -15.01 -5.05 5.91
CA VAL A 98 -16.41 -5.39 5.64
C VAL A 98 -17.22 -5.14 6.90
N HIS A 99 -17.84 -3.96 7.01
CA HIS A 99 -18.87 -3.58 7.98
C HIS A 99 -19.82 -2.58 7.29
N GLN A 100 -20.93 -2.17 7.91
CA GLN A 100 -21.73 -1.03 7.40
C GLN A 100 -20.95 0.31 7.39
N HIS A 101 -19.73 0.29 7.93
CA HIS A 101 -18.87 1.43 8.14
C HIS A 101 -17.41 1.05 7.89
N GLN A 102 -16.67 1.89 7.18
CA GLN A 102 -15.22 1.84 7.11
C GLN A 102 -14.60 2.85 8.07
N HIS A 103 -13.66 2.40 8.88
CA HIS A 103 -12.98 3.23 9.87
C HIS A 103 -11.58 3.61 9.37
N PHE A 104 -11.28 4.90 9.39
CA PHE A 104 -10.00 5.47 9.00
C PHE A 104 -9.36 6.14 10.20
N TYR A 105 -8.26 5.58 10.70
CA TYR A 105 -7.45 6.16 11.77
C TYR A 105 -6.26 6.89 11.17
N ASP A 106 -6.18 8.20 11.39
CA ASP A 106 -5.05 9.02 10.97
C ASP A 106 -3.95 9.01 12.04
N ARG A 107 -2.79 8.44 11.68
CA ARG A 107 -1.65 8.30 12.60
C ARG A 107 -1.04 9.65 12.98
N THR A 108 -1.21 10.69 12.15
CA THR A 108 -0.67 12.03 12.37
C THR A 108 -1.56 12.81 13.33
N THR A 109 -2.86 12.86 13.04
CA THR A 109 -3.82 13.63 13.85
C THR A 109 -4.36 12.83 15.04
N LYS A 110 -4.13 11.52 15.08
CA LYS A 110 -4.68 10.55 16.04
C LYS A 110 -6.21 10.52 16.06
N GLN A 111 -6.85 10.94 14.98
CA GLN A 111 -8.31 10.98 14.84
C GLN A 111 -8.82 9.78 14.05
N THR A 112 -10.02 9.30 14.41
CA THR A 112 -10.74 8.29 13.63
C THR A 112 -11.91 8.95 12.92
N THR A 113 -12.03 8.71 11.62
CA THR A 113 -13.21 9.08 10.83
C THR A 113 -13.86 7.84 10.25
N THR A 114 -15.12 7.94 9.87
CA THR A 114 -15.90 6.79 9.40
C THR A 114 -16.66 7.15 8.13
N THR A 115 -16.70 6.23 7.17
CA THR A 115 -17.56 6.33 5.98
C THR A 115 -18.60 5.22 6.05
N ALA A 116 -19.89 5.57 5.93
CA ALA A 116 -20.96 4.56 5.82
C ALA A 116 -20.91 3.93 4.43
N ILE A 117 -21.04 2.60 4.36
CA ILE A 117 -21.10 1.86 3.09
C ILE A 117 -22.39 1.03 3.02
N PRO A 118 -22.94 0.78 1.82
CA PRO A 118 -24.12 -0.05 1.68
C PRO A 118 -23.90 -1.43 2.32
N PRO A 119 -24.90 -1.97 3.04
CA PRO A 119 -24.76 -3.27 3.69
C PRO A 119 -24.43 -4.36 2.67
N VAL A 120 -23.45 -5.18 3.00
CA VAL A 120 -23.03 -6.34 2.19
C VAL A 120 -23.46 -7.61 2.91
N THR A 121 -24.00 -8.58 2.18
CA THR A 121 -24.31 -9.91 2.71
C THR A 121 -23.04 -10.76 2.80
N GLY A 122 -22.76 -11.36 3.96
CA GLY A 122 -21.60 -12.25 4.15
C GLY A 122 -20.98 -12.11 5.54
N GLU A 123 -19.93 -12.90 5.81
CA GLU A 123 -19.11 -12.73 7.02
C GLU A 123 -18.34 -11.41 6.99
N ILE A 124 -18.28 -10.77 8.16
CA ILE A 124 -17.86 -9.38 8.35
C ILE A 124 -16.41 -9.34 8.86
N ALA A 125 -15.63 -8.39 8.35
CA ALA A 125 -14.22 -8.19 8.66
C ALA A 125 -14.05 -6.84 9.40
N GLU A 126 -13.76 -6.90 10.69
CA GLU A 126 -13.42 -5.71 11.49
C GLU A 126 -11.98 -5.28 11.23
N ALA A 127 -11.82 -4.28 10.36
CA ALA A 127 -10.53 -3.69 10.08
C ALA A 127 -10.58 -2.16 10.11
N THR A 128 -9.57 -1.57 10.74
CA THR A 128 -9.33 -0.12 10.73
C THR A 128 -8.25 0.19 9.71
N ILE A 129 -8.55 1.08 8.78
CA ILE A 129 -7.63 1.59 7.77
C ILE A 129 -6.73 2.64 8.40
N GLN A 130 -5.42 2.46 8.30
CA GLN A 130 -4.41 3.36 8.86
C GLN A 130 -4.00 4.38 7.81
N ILE A 131 -4.27 5.65 8.07
CA ILE A 131 -3.76 6.75 7.26
C ILE A 131 -2.35 7.10 7.74
N THR A 132 -1.35 7.01 6.86
CA THR A 132 0.06 7.26 7.18
C THR A 132 0.79 8.04 6.09
N PRO A 133 1.54 9.10 6.43
CA PRO A 133 2.38 9.80 5.46
C PRO A 133 3.55 8.93 4.97
N SER A 134 3.93 7.86 5.68
CA SER A 134 5.05 6.99 5.30
C SER A 134 4.87 6.31 3.93
N LEU A 135 3.63 6.08 3.49
CA LEU A 135 3.29 5.55 2.16
C LEU A 135 3.02 6.66 1.13
N GLY A 136 3.13 7.93 1.53
CA GLY A 136 2.88 9.09 0.67
C GLY A 136 3.67 9.02 -0.63
N GLU A 137 3.07 9.57 -1.69
CA GLU A 137 3.79 9.75 -2.95
C GLU A 137 5.04 10.62 -2.73
N TRP A 138 6.06 10.39 -3.55
CA TRP A 138 7.32 11.13 -3.52
C TRP A 138 7.07 12.64 -3.44
N ASP A 139 7.63 13.35 -2.47
CA ASP A 139 7.48 14.81 -2.44
C ASP A 139 8.24 15.45 -3.61
N TYR A 140 7.50 15.95 -4.61
CA TYR A 140 8.06 16.52 -5.82
C TYR A 140 8.61 17.93 -5.62
N GLY A 141 8.33 18.60 -4.50
CA GLY A 141 8.84 19.94 -4.21
C GLY A 141 8.60 20.90 -5.38
N GLU A 142 9.68 21.42 -5.95
CA GLU A 142 9.64 22.33 -7.10
C GLU A 142 9.08 21.74 -8.42
N TYR A 143 8.83 20.43 -8.44
CA TYR A 143 8.31 19.68 -9.59
C TYR A 143 6.84 19.28 -9.44
N GLU A 144 6.19 19.65 -8.33
CA GLU A 144 4.76 19.41 -8.13
C GLU A 144 3.94 20.02 -9.28
N GLY A 145 3.03 19.21 -9.84
CA GLY A 145 2.14 19.63 -10.92
C GLY A 145 2.81 19.77 -12.29
N LEU A 146 4.11 19.46 -12.42
CA LEU A 146 4.80 19.47 -13.70
C LEU A 146 4.78 18.10 -14.35
N THR A 147 4.80 18.06 -15.68
CA THR A 147 5.08 16.84 -16.44
C THR A 147 6.58 16.55 -16.50
N THR A 148 6.95 15.31 -16.83
CA THR A 148 8.37 14.92 -16.98
C THR A 148 9.10 15.80 -18.01
N ASP A 149 8.44 16.18 -19.10
CA ASP A 149 9.05 17.01 -20.14
C ASP A 149 9.27 18.46 -19.67
N GLN A 150 8.32 19.02 -18.92
CA GLN A 150 8.47 20.33 -18.29
C GLN A 150 9.60 20.33 -17.25
N ILE A 151 9.73 19.27 -16.46
CA ILE A 151 10.84 19.13 -15.49
C ILE A 151 12.18 19.09 -16.21
N ARG A 152 12.31 18.26 -17.25
CA ARG A 152 13.54 18.17 -18.06
C ARG A 152 13.90 19.51 -18.66
N GLU A 153 12.92 20.23 -19.21
CA GLU A 153 13.14 21.56 -19.79
C GLU A 153 13.57 22.58 -18.72
N LYS A 154 12.88 22.64 -17.58
CA LYS A 154 13.24 23.51 -16.44
C LYS A 154 14.66 23.24 -15.96
N ARG A 155 15.04 21.96 -15.81
CA ARG A 155 16.39 21.55 -15.38
C ARG A 155 17.45 21.91 -16.42
N ARG A 156 17.17 21.71 -17.71
CA ARG A 156 18.05 22.10 -18.82
C ARG A 156 18.29 23.61 -18.86
N GLN A 157 17.24 24.42 -18.68
CA GLN A 157 17.35 25.88 -18.59
C GLN A 157 18.20 26.32 -17.39
N GLY A 158 18.12 25.58 -16.27
CA GLY A 158 19.00 25.75 -15.10
C GLY A 158 20.44 25.24 -15.29
N GLY A 159 20.79 24.73 -16.47
CA GLY A 159 22.13 24.22 -16.78
C GLY A 159 22.47 22.87 -16.14
N LEU A 160 21.47 22.12 -15.66
CA LEU A 160 21.61 20.79 -15.08
C LEU A 160 21.54 19.68 -16.15
N ASP A 161 21.79 18.44 -15.74
CA ASP A 161 21.62 17.20 -16.53
C ASP A 161 22.42 17.14 -17.85
N LYS A 162 23.59 17.80 -17.87
CA LYS A 162 24.48 17.81 -19.06
C LYS A 162 25.10 16.45 -19.35
N ASP A 163 25.52 15.74 -18.30
CA ASP A 163 26.26 14.48 -18.42
C ASP A 163 25.35 13.24 -18.37
N SER A 164 24.20 13.36 -17.71
CA SER A 164 23.21 12.28 -17.58
C SER A 164 21.81 12.87 -17.42
N PRO A 165 20.78 12.26 -18.03
CA PRO A 165 19.40 12.69 -17.83
C PRO A 165 18.98 12.55 -16.36
N TRP A 166 18.10 13.45 -15.92
CA TRP A 166 17.49 13.37 -14.61
C TRP A 166 16.74 12.06 -14.39
N SER A 167 16.94 11.48 -13.21
CA SER A 167 16.21 10.34 -12.71
C SER A 167 15.76 10.65 -11.29
N ILE A 168 14.45 10.58 -11.04
CA ILE A 168 13.91 10.78 -9.70
C ILE A 168 14.52 9.80 -8.68
N TRP A 169 14.77 8.57 -9.12
CA TRP A 169 15.35 7.49 -8.31
C TRP A 169 16.79 7.74 -7.87
N GLU A 170 17.49 8.67 -8.54
CA GLU A 170 18.89 8.97 -8.25
C GLU A 170 19.08 10.36 -7.66
N SER A 171 18.40 11.35 -8.23
CA SER A 171 18.60 12.76 -7.90
C SER A 171 17.48 13.34 -7.05
N GLY A 172 16.33 12.65 -6.95
CA GLY A 172 15.13 13.17 -6.29
C GLY A 172 14.63 14.48 -6.90
N CYS A 173 14.03 15.30 -6.05
CA CYS A 173 13.40 16.56 -6.42
C CYS A 173 13.91 17.72 -5.53
N PRO A 174 14.38 18.84 -6.10
CA PRO A 174 14.71 20.04 -5.34
C PRO A 174 13.50 20.57 -4.56
N GLY A 175 13.73 20.97 -3.31
CA GLY A 175 12.67 21.42 -2.41
C GLY A 175 11.68 20.33 -1.98
N GLY A 176 11.89 19.08 -2.38
CA GLY A 176 11.10 17.91 -2.01
C GLY A 176 11.98 16.80 -1.43
N GLU A 177 11.60 15.55 -1.68
CA GLU A 177 12.31 14.38 -1.15
C GLU A 177 13.49 13.96 -2.05
N ASN A 178 14.59 13.59 -1.40
CA ASN A 178 15.67 12.84 -2.03
C ASN A 178 15.45 11.31 -1.88
N PRO A 179 16.13 10.46 -2.69
CA PRO A 179 15.93 9.01 -2.63
C PRO A 179 16.24 8.37 -1.28
N GLN A 180 17.16 8.93 -0.49
CA GLN A 180 17.48 8.41 0.85
C GLN A 180 16.32 8.65 1.81
N GLN A 181 15.69 9.84 1.79
CA GLN A 181 14.52 10.13 2.63
C GLN A 181 13.35 9.18 2.33
N VAL A 182 13.09 8.91 1.04
CA VAL A 182 12.08 7.93 0.63
C VAL A 182 12.45 6.52 1.09
N THR A 183 13.72 6.14 0.95
CA THR A 183 14.24 4.86 1.43
C THR A 183 14.00 4.70 2.93
N ASP A 184 14.39 5.68 3.73
CA ASP A 184 14.32 5.62 5.20
C ASP A 184 12.87 5.46 5.68
N ARG A 185 11.92 6.25 5.14
CA ARG A 185 10.51 6.15 5.55
C ARG A 185 9.85 4.85 5.12
N LEU A 186 10.19 4.32 3.95
CA LEU A 186 9.62 3.08 3.44
C LEU A 186 10.23 1.86 4.13
N ASP A 187 11.53 1.88 4.45
CA ASP A 187 12.19 0.83 5.21
C ASP A 187 11.61 0.74 6.63
N GLU A 188 11.32 1.87 7.26
CA GLU A 188 10.61 1.91 8.55
C GLU A 188 9.19 1.35 8.44
N LEU A 189 8.44 1.70 7.39
CA LEU A 189 7.11 1.13 7.13
C LEU A 189 7.19 -0.38 6.89
N ILE A 190 8.18 -0.86 6.14
CA ILE A 190 8.43 -2.28 5.89
C ILE A 190 8.74 -3.00 7.20
N ARG A 191 9.55 -2.40 8.07
CA ARG A 191 9.84 -2.94 9.40
C ARG A 191 8.55 -3.12 10.20
N GLU A 192 7.69 -2.10 10.26
CA GLU A 192 6.37 -2.18 10.91
C GLU A 192 5.50 -3.29 10.33
N MET A 193 5.39 -3.37 8.99
CA MET A 193 4.62 -4.41 8.31
C MET A 193 5.15 -5.81 8.63
N ARG A 194 6.48 -6.00 8.63
CA ARG A 194 7.08 -7.29 8.95
C ARG A 194 6.82 -7.71 10.39
N GLU A 195 6.82 -6.78 11.36
CA GLU A 195 6.45 -7.09 12.75
C GLU A 195 4.98 -7.55 12.87
N VAL A 196 4.06 -6.95 12.10
CA VAL A 196 2.67 -7.42 12.03
C VAL A 196 2.61 -8.85 11.48
N LEU A 197 3.36 -9.16 10.41
CA LEU A 197 3.35 -10.51 9.83
C LEU A 197 4.00 -11.55 10.75
N LYS A 198 5.11 -11.21 11.42
CA LYS A 198 5.80 -12.07 12.38
C LYS A 198 4.90 -12.53 13.51
N SER A 199 3.93 -11.70 13.92
CA SER A 199 2.97 -12.04 14.98
C SER A 199 2.13 -13.29 14.69
N THR A 200 2.13 -13.79 13.45
CA THR A 200 1.41 -15.00 13.01
C THR A 200 2.29 -16.17 12.59
N THR A 201 3.58 -16.09 12.93
CA THR A 201 4.58 -17.08 12.54
C THR A 201 5.29 -17.68 13.73
N ALA A 202 5.84 -18.87 13.54
CA ALA A 202 6.72 -19.51 14.50
C ALA A 202 8.11 -19.73 13.89
N SER A 203 9.12 -19.69 14.76
CA SER A 203 10.47 -20.07 14.38
C SER A 203 10.58 -21.59 14.35
N TRP A 204 10.98 -22.13 13.21
CA TRP A 204 11.25 -23.55 13.03
C TRP A 204 12.73 -23.87 13.27
N PRO A 205 13.08 -25.13 13.65
CA PRO A 205 14.46 -25.58 13.70
C PRO A 205 15.18 -25.27 12.37
N GLY A 206 16.32 -24.59 12.43
CA GLY A 206 17.04 -24.09 11.24
C GLY A 206 16.83 -22.60 10.93
N GLY A 207 16.07 -21.87 11.75
CA GLY A 207 15.97 -20.40 11.69
C GLY A 207 14.90 -19.86 10.74
N ARG A 208 14.20 -20.73 10.01
CA ARG A 208 13.07 -20.35 9.14
C ARG A 208 11.91 -19.80 9.95
N MET A 209 11.24 -18.78 9.43
CA MET A 209 10.03 -18.21 10.04
C MET A 209 8.83 -18.50 9.14
N VAL A 210 8.00 -19.46 9.56
CA VAL A 210 6.86 -19.95 8.78
C VAL A 210 5.53 -19.72 9.51
N PRO A 211 4.40 -19.60 8.80
CA PRO A 211 3.07 -19.48 9.41
C PRO A 211 2.83 -20.55 10.48
N HIS A 212 2.32 -20.13 11.64
CA HIS A 212 2.00 -21.06 12.70
C HIS A 212 0.82 -21.96 12.28
N VAL A 213 0.88 -23.26 12.60
CA VAL A 213 -0.12 -24.25 12.16
C VAL A 213 -1.55 -23.95 12.62
N ASN A 214 -1.72 -23.21 13.71
CA ASN A 214 -3.02 -22.85 14.29
C ASN A 214 -3.43 -21.39 14.03
N GLU A 215 -2.63 -20.62 13.28
CA GLU A 215 -2.96 -19.23 12.96
C GLU A 215 -3.14 -19.03 11.46
N GLU A 216 -4.20 -18.33 11.08
CA GLU A 216 -4.38 -17.95 9.69
C GLU A 216 -3.36 -16.88 9.29
N PRO A 217 -2.66 -17.04 8.14
CA PRO A 217 -1.68 -16.08 7.66
C PRO A 217 -2.36 -14.75 7.33
N ARG A 218 -1.79 -13.66 7.85
CA ARG A 218 -2.33 -12.30 7.68
C ARG A 218 -1.85 -11.67 6.39
N ASP A 219 -2.77 -11.03 5.70
CA ASP A 219 -2.43 -10.16 4.59
C ASP A 219 -2.43 -8.70 5.02
N ILE A 220 -1.57 -7.90 4.37
CA ILE A 220 -1.55 -6.44 4.46
C ILE A 220 -1.93 -5.87 3.10
N VAL A 221 -2.72 -4.80 3.07
CA VAL A 221 -3.09 -4.10 1.84
C VAL A 221 -2.63 -2.64 1.93
N CYS A 222 -1.84 -2.21 0.98
CA CYS A 222 -1.33 -0.86 0.84
C CYS A 222 -2.00 -0.20 -0.36
N VAL A 223 -2.73 0.88 -0.14
CA VAL A 223 -3.34 1.70 -1.20
C VAL A 223 -2.59 3.02 -1.30
N GLY A 224 -2.02 3.33 -2.46
CA GLY A 224 -1.19 4.53 -2.62
C GLY A 224 -0.95 4.93 -4.07
N SER A 225 0.11 5.71 -4.28
CA SER A 225 0.48 6.25 -5.60
C SER A 225 1.66 5.50 -6.23
N GLY A 226 1.83 5.68 -7.54
CA GLY A 226 2.62 4.77 -8.38
C GLY A 226 4.10 4.70 -8.01
N GLN A 227 4.77 5.83 -7.80
CA GLN A 227 6.23 5.81 -7.54
C GLN A 227 6.54 5.32 -6.12
N SER A 228 5.76 5.72 -5.12
CA SER A 228 5.86 5.22 -3.75
C SER A 228 5.62 3.71 -3.67
N LEU A 229 4.63 3.16 -4.38
CA LEU A 229 4.38 1.70 -4.41
C LEU A 229 5.49 0.94 -5.14
N ALA A 230 6.02 1.47 -6.25
CA ALA A 230 7.17 0.91 -6.93
C ALA A 230 8.43 0.93 -6.04
N ALA A 231 8.66 2.03 -5.32
CA ALA A 231 9.74 2.17 -4.33
C ALA A 231 9.58 1.12 -3.22
N LEU A 232 8.37 0.99 -2.65
CA LEU A 232 8.06 0.03 -1.61
C LEU A 232 8.34 -1.41 -2.08
N ALA A 233 7.96 -1.76 -3.31
CA ALA A 233 8.23 -3.09 -3.87
C ALA A 233 9.74 -3.38 -4.04
N MET A 234 10.54 -2.40 -4.49
CA MET A 234 11.99 -2.54 -4.57
C MET A 234 12.62 -2.69 -3.18
N ARG A 235 12.22 -1.84 -2.23
CA ARG A 235 12.71 -1.90 -0.85
C ARG A 235 12.30 -3.17 -0.11
N TRP A 236 11.11 -3.70 -0.40
CA TRP A 236 10.63 -4.97 0.17
C TRP A 236 11.62 -6.12 -0.04
N VAL A 237 12.16 -6.24 -1.26
CA VAL A 237 13.16 -7.26 -1.62
C VAL A 237 14.61 -6.82 -1.37
N GLY A 238 14.81 -5.73 -0.63
CA GLY A 238 16.13 -5.22 -0.25
C GLY A 238 16.90 -4.48 -1.36
N LEU A 239 16.30 -4.26 -2.54
CA LEU A 239 16.98 -3.55 -3.64
C LEU A 239 17.03 -2.04 -3.37
N PRO A 240 18.18 -1.36 -3.62
CA PRO A 240 18.24 0.10 -3.53
C PRO A 240 17.36 0.74 -4.61
N LEU A 241 16.86 1.96 -4.37
CA LEU A 241 16.08 2.69 -5.39
C LEU A 241 16.90 2.95 -6.67
N LYS A 242 18.22 3.13 -6.51
CA LYS A 242 19.21 3.21 -7.60
C LYS A 242 19.73 1.81 -7.98
N CYS A 243 18.84 0.88 -8.36
CA CYS A 243 19.22 -0.46 -8.83
C CYS A 243 19.06 -0.68 -10.34
N GLY A 244 18.59 0.33 -11.09
CA GLY A 244 18.35 0.24 -12.53
C GLY A 244 17.08 -0.52 -12.94
N VAL A 245 16.45 -1.25 -12.02
CA VAL A 245 15.14 -1.87 -12.24
C VAL A 245 14.06 -0.77 -12.29
N ARG A 246 13.05 -0.98 -13.13
CA ARG A 246 11.88 -0.11 -13.27
C ARG A 246 10.63 -0.94 -13.07
N LEU A 247 9.86 -0.62 -12.04
CA LEU A 247 8.56 -1.21 -11.78
C LEU A 247 7.50 -0.16 -12.15
N LEU A 248 6.49 -0.59 -12.91
CA LEU A 248 5.37 0.25 -13.29
C LEU A 248 4.13 -0.19 -12.52
N PHE A 249 3.37 0.78 -12.02
CA PHE A 249 2.04 0.59 -11.47
C PHE A 249 1.06 1.38 -12.31
N GLU A 250 0.17 0.71 -13.04
CA GLU A 250 -0.95 1.38 -13.71
C GLU A 250 -2.04 1.75 -12.70
N THR A 251 -2.89 2.72 -13.05
CA THR A 251 -4.00 3.17 -12.19
C THR A 251 -4.95 2.02 -11.90
N ALA A 252 -5.38 1.89 -10.63
CA ALA A 252 -6.14 0.74 -10.12
C ALA A 252 -5.44 -0.63 -10.21
N GLY A 253 -4.17 -0.69 -10.63
CA GLY A 253 -3.40 -1.92 -10.70
C GLY A 253 -3.14 -2.56 -9.33
N VAL A 254 -3.12 -3.89 -9.29
CA VAL A 254 -2.83 -4.70 -8.09
C VAL A 254 -1.53 -5.47 -8.28
N ALA A 255 -0.60 -5.32 -7.35
CA ALA A 255 0.60 -6.16 -7.26
C ALA A 255 0.64 -6.94 -5.95
N VAL A 256 1.41 -8.03 -5.94
CA VAL A 256 1.52 -8.92 -4.79
C VAL A 256 2.98 -9.09 -4.41
N LEU A 257 3.27 -8.79 -3.15
CA LEU A 257 4.52 -9.13 -2.49
C LEU A 257 4.28 -10.33 -1.56
N GLY A 258 5.31 -11.13 -1.37
CA GLY A 258 5.27 -12.29 -0.51
C GLY A 258 6.68 -12.70 -0.10
N PHE A 259 6.87 -14.01 0.01
CA PHE A 259 8.08 -14.61 0.53
C PHE A 259 8.42 -15.89 -0.23
N GLU A 260 9.69 -16.09 -0.53
CA GLU A 260 10.19 -17.35 -1.10
C GLU A 260 10.07 -18.47 -0.07
N ASP A 261 9.63 -19.65 -0.52
CA ASP A 261 9.43 -20.85 0.33
C ASP A 261 8.63 -20.63 1.62
N GLU A 262 7.72 -19.66 1.60
CA GLU A 262 6.92 -19.23 2.76
C GLU A 262 7.73 -18.73 3.97
N ASP A 263 9.02 -18.42 3.79
CA ASP A 263 9.90 -17.94 4.87
C ASP A 263 9.89 -16.40 4.96
N LEU A 264 9.41 -15.86 6.09
CA LEU A 264 9.38 -14.40 6.32
C LEU A 264 10.76 -13.73 6.22
N ASN A 265 11.86 -14.50 6.27
CA ASN A 265 13.22 -13.99 6.07
C ASN A 265 13.60 -13.76 4.61
N GLN A 266 12.83 -14.29 3.66
CA GLN A 266 13.11 -14.24 2.22
C GLN A 266 12.03 -13.45 1.47
N PRO A 267 11.96 -12.11 1.61
CA PRO A 267 10.94 -11.30 0.94
C PRO A 267 11.09 -11.37 -0.58
N ALA A 268 9.97 -11.48 -1.29
CA ALA A 268 9.91 -11.65 -2.73
C ALA A 268 8.78 -10.82 -3.38
N ILE A 269 8.94 -10.50 -4.67
CA ILE A 269 7.85 -9.99 -5.54
C ILE A 269 7.24 -11.18 -6.26
N ILE A 270 5.92 -11.35 -6.16
CA ILE A 270 5.22 -12.45 -6.83
C ILE A 270 4.81 -11.99 -8.24
N LEU A 271 5.50 -12.49 -9.26
CA LEU A 271 5.22 -12.13 -10.66
C LEU A 271 4.03 -12.87 -11.27
N GLY A 272 3.74 -14.08 -10.77
CA GLY A 272 2.65 -14.90 -11.24
C GLY A 272 2.08 -15.69 -10.07
N ARG A 273 0.75 -15.66 -9.92
CA ARG A 273 0.07 -16.39 -8.85
C ARG A 273 -0.90 -17.38 -9.46
N MET A 274 -0.93 -18.58 -8.87
CA MET A 274 -1.96 -19.56 -9.20
C MET A 274 -3.36 -19.01 -8.90
N PRO A 275 -4.37 -19.29 -9.73
CA PRO A 275 -5.76 -18.92 -9.45
C PRO A 275 -6.20 -19.49 -8.11
N VAL A 276 -7.05 -18.74 -7.39
CA VAL A 276 -7.72 -19.29 -6.20
C VAL A 276 -8.81 -20.24 -6.71
N ALA A 277 -8.64 -21.55 -6.50
CA ALA A 277 -9.70 -22.52 -6.77
C ALA A 277 -10.86 -22.24 -5.79
N ARG A 278 -12.08 -22.13 -6.33
CA ARG A 278 -13.31 -21.99 -5.53
C ARG A 278 -13.70 -23.32 -4.90
#